data_AF-A0A8H9JUJ7-F1
#
_entry.id   AF-A0A8H9JUJ7-F1
#
_cell.length_a   1.000
_cell.length_b   1.000
_cell.length_c   1.000
_cell.angle_alpha   90.00
_cell.angle_beta   90.00
_cell.angle_gamma   90.00
#
_symmetry.space_group_name_H-M   'P 1'
#
loop_
_entity.id
_entity.type
_entity.pdbx_description
1 polymer ?
#
loop_
_entity_poly.entity_id
_entity_poly.type
_entity_poly.pdbx_seq_one_letter_code
_entity_poly.pdbx_strand_id
1 'polypeptide(L)'
;MLFDIKENQRSLIKAILNTVKNSHPREDSCFDVAFYVNPSQYQATAIGMMFVVEQLKALGVIRVIGGALSLTFEGEDLLHKLSSVTPTTV
;
A
#
# COMPACT_ATOMS: atom_id res chain seq x y z
N MET A 1 3.71 -19.36 1.69
CA MET A 1 4.45 -18.42 0.82
C MET A 1 3.92 -17.02 1.09
N LEU A 2 4.48 -16.36 2.11
CA LEU A 2 4.30 -14.93 2.34
C LEU A 2 5.62 -14.28 1.95
N PHE A 3 5.65 -13.71 0.75
CA PHE A 3 6.52 -12.63 0.30
C PHE A 3 8.04 -12.73 0.45
N ASP A 4 8.71 -12.95 -0.68
CA ASP A 4 9.95 -12.25 -1.03
C ASP A 4 9.62 -10.78 -1.38
N ILE A 5 9.05 -10.01 -0.44
CA ILE A 5 9.04 -8.55 -0.57
C ILE A 5 10.49 -8.14 -0.45
N LYS A 6 11.09 -7.84 -1.60
CA LYS A 6 12.43 -7.27 -1.66
C LYS A 6 12.47 -6.02 -0.80
N GLU A 7 13.60 -5.78 -0.17
CA GLU A 7 13.76 -4.71 0.83
C GLU A 7 13.37 -3.33 0.26
N ASN A 8 13.66 -3.11 -1.03
CA ASN A 8 13.27 -1.90 -1.77
C ASN A 8 11.75 -1.73 -1.98
N GLN A 9 10.96 -2.80 -1.90
CA GLN A 9 9.49 -2.75 -2.02
C GLN A 9 8.80 -2.51 -0.68
N ARG A 10 9.48 -2.75 0.46
CA ARG A 10 8.91 -2.57 1.81
C ARG A 10 8.47 -1.14 2.06
N SER A 11 9.29 -0.16 1.70
CA SER A 11 8.97 1.27 1.87
C SER A 11 7.76 1.69 1.05
N LEU A 12 7.64 1.20 -0.19
CA LEU A 12 6.51 1.48 -1.07
C LEU A 12 5.22 0.86 -0.52
N ILE A 13 5.25 -0.42 -0.14
CA ILE A 13 4.09 -1.11 0.42
C ILE A 13 3.64 -0.44 1.71
N LYS A 14 4.58 -0.08 2.60
CA LYS A 14 4.27 0.66 3.83
C LYS A 14 3.58 2.00 3.53
N ALA A 15 4.08 2.75 2.55
CA ALA A 15 3.47 4.01 2.16
C ALA A 15 2.04 3.82 1.62
N ILE A 16 1.82 2.82 0.76
CA ILE A 16 0.49 2.48 0.24
C ILE A 16 -0.47 2.09 1.37
N LEU A 17 -0.05 1.22 2.29
CA LEU A 17 -0.89 0.79 3.42
C LEU A 17 -1.24 1.96 4.34
N ASN A 18 -0.29 2.86 4.62
CA ASN A 18 -0.56 4.08 5.38
C ASN A 18 -1.57 4.99 4.67
N THR A 19 -1.43 5.17 3.35
CA THR A 19 -2.39 5.93 2.55
C THR A 19 -3.79 5.31 2.60
N VAL A 20 -3.89 3.99 2.45
CA VAL A 20 -5.19 3.30 2.52
C VAL A 20 -5.83 3.44 3.89
N LYS A 21 -5.02 3.36 4.96
CA LYS A 21 -5.47 3.51 6.34
C LYS A 21 -5.96 4.93 6.66
N ASN A 22 -5.24 5.96 6.20
CA ASN A 22 -5.48 7.33 6.63
C ASN A 22 -6.42 8.10 5.68
N SER A 23 -6.41 7.78 4.39
CA SER A 23 -7.07 8.57 3.36
C SER A 23 -8.26 7.87 2.70
N HIS A 24 -8.44 6.56 2.93
CA HIS A 24 -9.52 5.75 2.34
C HIS A 24 -9.77 6.05 0.85
N PRO A 25 -8.72 5.97 -0.01
CA PRO A 25 -8.82 6.34 -1.42
C PRO A 25 -9.85 5.46 -2.14
N ARG A 26 -10.51 6.00 -3.16
CA ARG A 26 -11.49 5.22 -3.92
C ARG A 26 -10.78 4.21 -4.83
N GLU A 27 -11.38 3.04 -5.00
CA GLU A 27 -10.83 1.97 -5.85
C GLU A 27 -10.80 2.38 -7.33
N ASP A 28 -11.83 3.09 -7.77
CA ASP A 28 -12.00 3.58 -9.14
C ASP A 28 -10.99 4.67 -9.53
N SER A 29 -10.26 5.23 -8.55
CA SER A 29 -9.23 6.24 -8.75
C SER A 29 -7.86 5.74 -8.29
N CYS A 30 -7.14 5.05 -9.19
CA CYS A 30 -5.72 4.73 -8.99
C CYS A 30 -4.84 5.99 -8.85
N PHE A 31 -5.35 7.13 -9.29
CA PHE A 31 -4.74 8.43 -9.07
C PHE A 31 -4.69 8.81 -7.60
N ASP A 32 -5.67 8.42 -6.79
CA ASP A 32 -5.74 8.83 -5.39
C ASP A 32 -4.58 8.22 -4.59
N VAL A 33 -4.35 6.91 -4.74
CA VAL A 33 -3.23 6.23 -4.04
C VAL A 33 -1.89 6.83 -4.48
N ALA A 34 -1.68 7.01 -5.79
CA ALA A 34 -0.43 7.56 -6.31
C ALA A 34 -0.20 9.02 -5.91
N PHE A 35 -1.28 9.81 -5.85
CA PHE A 35 -1.24 11.20 -5.39
C PHE A 35 -0.77 11.30 -3.94
N TYR A 36 -1.30 10.47 -3.05
CA TYR A 36 -0.91 10.51 -1.63
C TYR A 36 0.48 9.92 -1.36
N VAL A 37 0.92 8.93 -2.14
CA VAL A 37 2.24 8.29 -1.93
C VAL A 37 3.37 9.07 -2.62
N ASN A 38 3.14 9.62 -3.81
CA ASN A 38 4.14 10.40 -4.54
C ASN A 38 3.50 11.59 -5.29
N PRO A 39 3.19 12.69 -4.58
CA PRO A 39 2.46 13.83 -5.14
C PRO A 39 3.16 14.51 -6.33
N SER A 40 4.49 14.43 -6.43
CA SER A 40 5.26 15.11 -7.48
C SER A 40 5.29 14.35 -8.81
N GLN A 41 5.07 13.03 -8.79
CA GLN A 41 5.15 12.15 -9.97
C GLN A 41 3.97 11.18 -10.07
N TYR A 42 2.84 11.53 -9.47
CA TYR A 42 1.69 10.63 -9.31
C TYR A 42 1.17 10.08 -10.65
N GLN A 43 1.20 10.85 -11.74
CA GLN A 43 0.77 10.38 -13.06
C GLN A 43 1.67 9.25 -13.61
N ALA A 44 2.99 9.38 -13.45
CA ALA A 44 3.94 8.37 -13.91
C ALA A 44 3.97 7.12 -13.00
N THR A 45 3.59 7.28 -11.73
CA THR A 45 3.64 6.22 -10.72
C THR A 45 2.31 5.50 -10.53
N ALA A 46 1.20 6.05 -11.02
CA ALA A 46 -0.15 5.49 -10.90
C ALA A 46 -0.27 4.05 -11.39
N ILE A 47 0.28 3.74 -12.57
CA ILE A 47 0.21 2.38 -13.15
C ILE A 47 0.98 1.38 -12.28
N GLY A 48 2.19 1.74 -11.84
CA GLY A 48 3.00 0.87 -10.97
C GLY A 48 2.36 0.66 -9.60
N MET A 49 1.74 1.69 -9.03
CA MET A 49 1.04 1.58 -7.75
C MET A 49 -0.27 0.80 -7.86
N MET A 50 -1.00 0.92 -8.96
CA MET A 50 -2.19 0.11 -9.24
C MET A 50 -1.85 -1.37 -9.21
N PHE A 51 -0.76 -1.78 -9.86
CA PHE A 51 -0.31 -3.17 -9.83
C PHE A 51 -0.07 -3.65 -8.39
N VAL A 52 0.62 -2.86 -7.56
CA VAL A 52 0.89 -3.22 -6.17
C VAL A 52 -0.41 -3.30 -5.35
N VAL A 53 -1.34 -2.35 -5.52
CA VAL A 53 -2.64 -2.37 -4.83
C VAL A 53 -3.46 -3.60 -5.21
N GLU A 54 -3.49 -3.97 -6.49
CA GLU A 54 -4.19 -5.18 -6.94
C GLU A 54 -3.56 -6.46 -6.35
N GLN A 55 -2.22 -6.53 -6.25
CA GLN A 55 -1.58 -7.63 -5.55
C GLN A 55 -2.01 -7.66 -4.07
N LEU A 56 -1.98 -6.53 -3.37
CA LEU A 56 -2.40 -6.43 -1.97
C LEU A 56 -3.89 -6.82 -1.76
N LYS A 57 -4.75 -6.53 -2.74
CA LYS A 57 -6.15 -7.02 -2.77
C LYS A 57 -6.23 -8.53 -2.96
N ALA A 58 -5.50 -9.08 -3.93
CA ALA A 58 -5.47 -10.52 -4.21
C ALA A 58 -4.98 -11.34 -3.00
N LEU A 59 -4.16 -10.73 -2.14
CA LEU A 59 -3.62 -11.33 -0.92
C LEU A 59 -4.53 -11.14 0.30
N GLY A 60 -5.64 -10.43 0.16
CA GLY A 60 -6.55 -10.13 1.26
C GLY A 60 -6.00 -9.12 2.26
N VAL A 61 -4.98 -8.32 1.91
CA VAL A 61 -4.41 -7.25 2.76
C VAL A 61 -5.28 -5.98 2.66
N ILE A 62 -5.81 -5.72 1.47
CA ILE A 62 -6.72 -4.61 1.17
C ILE A 62 -8.05 -5.19 0.69
N ARG A 63 -9.15 -4.56 1.07
CA ARG A 63 -10.48 -4.83 0.54
C ARG A 63 -11.19 -3.54 0.15
N VAL A 64 -12.27 -3.68 -0.60
CA VAL A 64 -13.12 -2.56 -1.00
C VAL A 64 -14.38 -2.57 -0.15
N ILE A 65 -14.69 -1.43 0.46
CA ILE A 65 -15.93 -1.22 1.23
C ILE A 65 -16.58 0.05 0.72
N GLY A 66 -17.79 -0.04 0.15
CA GLY A 66 -18.49 1.13 -0.37
C GLY A 66 -17.73 1.90 -1.46
N GLY A 67 -16.87 1.22 -2.23
CA GLY A 67 -16.02 1.81 -3.27
C GLY A 67 -14.70 2.42 -2.75
N ALA A 68 -14.45 2.42 -1.44
CA ALA A 68 -13.18 2.87 -0.86
C ALA A 68 -12.28 1.68 -0.50
N LEU A 69 -10.97 1.86 -0.68
CA LEU A 69 -9.97 0.92 -0.20
C LEU A 69 -9.88 0.98 1.32
N SER A 70 -9.80 -0.19 1.95
CA SER A 70 -9.70 -0.35 3.40
C SER A 70 -8.77 -1.51 3.73
N LEU A 71 -8.01 -1.38 4.83
CA LEU A 71 -7.20 -2.48 5.33
C LEU A 71 -8.07 -3.58 5.94
N THR A 72 -7.63 -4.82 5.76
CA THR A 72 -8.13 -5.96 6.52
C THR A 72 -7.34 -6.11 7.83
N PHE A 73 -7.67 -7.13 8.63
CA PHE A 73 -6.87 -7.47 9.80
C PHE A 73 -5.43 -7.83 9.41
N GLU A 74 -5.27 -8.61 8.33
CA GLU A 74 -3.99 -8.97 7.75
C GLU A 74 -3.22 -7.74 7.25
N GLY A 75 -3.93 -6.75 6.71
CA GLY A 75 -3.35 -5.48 6.29
C GLY A 75 -2.80 -4.63 7.43
N GLU A 76 -3.54 -4.56 8.53
CA GLU A 76 -3.09 -3.88 9.75
C GLU A 76 -1.87 -4.58 10.38
N ASP A 77 -1.88 -5.91 10.45
CA ASP A 77 -0.74 -6.70 10.95
C ASP A 77 0.51 -6.52 10.06
N LEU A 78 0.35 -6.53 8.74
CA LEU A 78 1.45 -6.25 7.81
C LEU A 78 2.00 -4.83 8.00
N LEU A 79 1.14 -3.83 8.10
CA LEU A 79 1.56 -2.45 8.32
C LEU A 79 2.31 -2.29 9.66
N HIS A 80 1.86 -2.96 10.71
CA HIS A 80 2.54 -2.98 12.00
C HIS A 80 3.93 -3.60 11.88
N LYS A 81 4.06 -4.76 11.22
CA LYS A 81 5.35 -5.43 10.98
C LYS A 81 6.33 -4.57 10.18
N LEU A 82 5.85 -3.86 9.15
CA LEU A 82 6.66 -2.92 8.36
C LEU A 82 7.05 -1.65 9.15
N SER A 83 6.36 -1.37 10.25
CA SER A 83 6.62 -0.22 11.11
C SER A 83 7.57 -0.55 12.27
N SER A 84 7.60 -1.81 12.70
CA SER A 84 8.50 -2.30 13.75
C SER A 84 9.93 -2.61 13.27
N VAL A 85 10.20 -2.58 11.96
CA VAL A 85 11.57 -2.70 11.45
C VAL A 85 12.30 -1.38 11.67
N THR A 86 13.00 -1.26 12.79
CA THR A 86 14.04 -0.26 12.99
C THR A 86 15.18 -0.53 12.00
N PRO A 87 15.73 0.49 11.31
CA PRO A 87 16.94 0.28 10.53
C PRO A 87 18.05 -0.12 11.51
N THR A 88 18.59 -1.32 11.37
CA THR A 88 19.87 -1.66 11.98
C THR A 88 20.91 -0.81 11.27
N THR A 89 21.31 0.31 11.89
CA THR A 89 22.51 1.05 11.49
C THR A 89 23.71 0.09 11.58
N VAL A 90 24.31 -0.19 10.42
CA VAL A 90 25.63 -0.82 10.30
C VAL A 90 26.65 0.29 10.12
#